data_AF-A0A7C2BKM9-F1
#
_entry.id   AF-A0A7C2BKM9-F1
#
_cell.length_a   1.000
_cell.length_b   1.000
_cell.length_c   1.000
_cell.angle_alpha   90.00
_cell.angle_beta   90.00
_cell.angle_gamma   90.00
#
_symmetry.space_group_name_H-M   'P 1'
#
loop_
_entity.id
_entity.type
_entity.pdbx_description
1 polymer ?
#
loop_
_entity_poly.entity_id
_entity_poly.type
_entity_poly.pdbx_seq_one_letter_code
_entity_poly.pdbx_strand_id
1 'polypeptide(L)' 'MGKGRKALIYLAIATTLLALSILFLLWSISYMERSRIATSLVSALAGFSLLSAALYALRLSAYLYGVEKSEQ' A
#
# COMPACT_ATOMS: atom_id res chain seq x y z
N MET A 1 17.71 4.36 18.49
CA MET A 1 16.33 4.55 17.98
C MET A 1 15.49 3.38 18.48
N GLY A 2 14.46 3.63 19.29
CA GLY A 2 13.67 2.56 19.95
C GLY A 2 13.01 1.62 18.93
N LYS A 3 13.13 0.31 19.16
CA LYS A 3 12.72 -0.76 18.24
C LYS A 3 11.28 -0.53 17.70
N GLY A 4 10.30 -0.28 18.58
CA GLY A 4 8.89 -0.03 18.21
C GLY A 4 8.59 1.15 17.29
N ARG A 5 9.50 2.12 17.14
CA ARG A 5 9.31 3.19 16.12
C ARG A 5 9.41 2.65 14.70
N LYS A 6 10.17 1.57 14.47
CA LYS A 6 10.33 0.98 13.13
C LYS A 6 9.02 0.40 12.62
N ALA A 7 8.31 -0.36 13.46
CA ALA A 7 6.98 -0.89 13.11
C ALA A 7 6.00 0.23 12.76
N LEU A 8 5.94 1.31 13.55
CA LEU A 8 5.08 2.46 13.26
C LEU A 8 5.41 3.15 11.93
N ILE A 9 6.68 3.23 11.54
CA ILE A 9 7.09 3.80 10.25
C ILE A 9 6.60 2.92 9.10
N TYR A 10 6.79 1.60 9.18
CA TYR A 10 6.30 0.68 8.13
C TYR A 10 4.79 0.66 8.04
N LEU A 11 4.09 0.77 9.18
CA LEU A 11 2.64 0.92 9.22
C LEU A 11 2.19 2.20 8.49
N ALA A 12 2.83 3.34 8.78
CA ALA A 12 2.52 4.61 8.12
C ALA A 12 2.73 4.52 6.60
N ILE A 13 3.86 3.93 6.16
CA ILE A 13 4.16 3.72 4.73
C ILE A 13 3.10 2.83 4.08
N ALA A 14 2.72 1.72 4.74
CA ALA A 14 1.67 0.83 4.25
C ALA A 14 0.33 1.55 4.07
N THR A 15 -0.07 2.38 5.05
CA THR A 15 -1.30 3.17 4.98
C THR A 15 -1.26 4.19 3.83
N THR A 16 -0.13 4.89 3.63
CA THR A 16 0.01 5.85 2.51
C THR A 16 -0.05 5.16 1.15
N LEU A 17 0.63 4.02 0.99
CA LEU A 17 0.59 3.23 -0.25
C LEU A 17 -0.82 2.70 -0.53
N LEU A 18 -1.55 2.29 0.51
CA LEU A 18 -2.93 1.84 0.39
C LEU A 18 -3.86 2.97 -0.07
N ALA A 19 -3.71 4.17 0.49
CA ALA A 19 -4.49 5.33 0.06
C ALA A 19 -4.21 5.69 -1.41
N LEU A 20 -2.94 5.70 -1.82
CA LEU A 20 -2.55 5.95 -3.21
C LEU A 20 -3.11 4.88 -4.16
N SER A 21 -3.04 3.60 -3.76
CA SER A 21 -3.61 2.49 -4.50
C SER A 21 -5.10 2.69 -4.80
N ILE A 22 -5.88 3.12 -3.80
CA ILE A 22 -7.32 3.39 -3.95
C ILE A 22 -7.55 4.55 -4.93
N LEU A 23 -6.76 5.63 -4.85
CA LEU A 23 -6.87 6.75 -5.79
C LEU A 23 -6.63 6.32 -7.24
N PHE A 24 -5.62 5.48 -7.47
CA PHE A 24 -5.33 4.94 -8.80
C PHE A 24 -6.45 4.02 -9.31
N LEU A 25 -7.09 3.25 -8.43
CA LEU A 25 -8.25 2.44 -8.79
C LEU A 25 -9.44 3.31 -9.20
N LEU A 26 -9.73 4.37 -8.44
CA LEU A 26 -10.80 5.33 -8.76
C LEU A 26 -10.53 6.02 -10.10
N TRP A 27 -9.29 6.45 -10.35
CA TRP A 27 -8.89 6.98 -11.65
C TRP A 27 -9.05 5.97 -12.77
N SER A 28 -8.69 4.70 -12.56
CA SER A 28 -8.91 3.66 -13.54
C SER A 28 -10.38 3.54 -13.94
N ILE A 29 -11.28 3.54 -12.96
CA ILE A 29 -12.73 3.49 -13.19
C ILE A 29 -13.17 4.72 -14.00
N SER A 30 -12.76 5.93 -13.59
CA SER A 30 -13.10 7.17 -14.31
C SER A 30 -12.54 7.25 -15.73
N TYR A 31 -11.36 6.67 -16.00
CA TYR A 31 -10.81 6.61 -17.36
C TYR A 31 -11.57 5.61 -18.24
N MET A 32 -12.08 4.53 -17.63
CA MET A 32 -12.91 3.54 -18.33
C MET A 32 -14.25 4.15 -18.77
N GLU A 33 -14.87 4.97 -17.92
CA GLU A 33 -16.09 5.73 -18.24
C GLU A 33 -15.91 6.69 -19.43
N ARG A 34 -14.70 7.23 -19.64
CA ARG A 34 -14.38 8.17 -20.73
C ARG A 34 -13.81 7.47 -21.98
N SER A 35 -14.02 6.17 -22.12
CA SER A 35 -13.50 5.33 -23.22
C SER A 35 -11.97 5.34 -23.39
N ARG A 36 -11.20 5.67 -22.33
CA ARG A 36 -9.72 5.66 -22.35
C ARG A 36 -9.18 4.37 -21.74
N ILE A 37 -9.33 3.26 -22.48
CA ILE A 37 -9.01 1.90 -22.03
C ILE A 37 -7.51 1.73 -21.71
N ALA A 38 -6.62 2.28 -22.53
CA ALA A 38 -5.18 2.15 -22.29
C ALA A 38 -4.76 2.86 -20.98
N THR A 39 -5.26 4.08 -20.76
CA THR A 39 -4.99 4.84 -19.53
C THR A 39 -5.60 4.17 -18.31
N SER A 40 -6.82 3.62 -18.42
CA SER A 40 -7.44 2.89 -17.31
C SER A 40 -6.60 1.67 -16.91
N LEU A 41 -6.16 0.86 -17.88
CA LEU A 41 -5.29 -0.29 -17.63
C LEU A 41 -3.98 0.09 -16.93
N VAL A 42 -3.33 1.18 -17.37
CA VAL A 42 -2.09 1.66 -16.73
C VAL A 42 -2.36 2.09 -15.29
N SER A 43 -3.44 2.83 -15.04
CA SER A 43 -3.79 3.24 -13.68
C SER A 43 -4.21 2.06 -12.79
N ALA A 44 -4.91 1.06 -13.32
CA ALA A 44 -5.25 -0.16 -12.61
C ALA A 44 -3.99 -0.94 -12.22
N LEU A 45 -3.05 -1.09 -13.15
CA LEU A 45 -1.78 -1.77 -12.91
C LEU A 45 -0.98 -1.04 -11.83
N ALA A 46 -0.85 0.29 -11.92
CA ALA A 46 -0.18 1.10 -10.91
C ALA A 46 -0.86 0.96 -9.53
N GLY A 47 -2.20 1.05 -9.49
CA GLY A 47 -2.97 0.87 -8.26
C GLY A 47 -2.79 -0.51 -7.63
N PHE A 48 -2.71 -1.56 -8.45
CA PHE A 48 -2.49 -2.94 -8.02
C PHE A 48 -1.06 -3.16 -7.51
N SER A 49 -0.05 -2.62 -8.20
CA SER A 49 1.35 -2.67 -7.74
C SER A 49 1.51 -1.96 -6.38
N LEU A 50 0.89 -0.79 -6.22
CA LEU A 50 0.88 -0.05 -4.95
C LEU A 50 0.14 -0.81 -3.85
N LEU A 51 -0.98 -1.46 -4.17
CA LEU A 51 -1.71 -2.31 -3.22
C LEU A 51 -0.83 -3.46 -2.72
N SER A 52 -0.15 -4.15 -3.64
CA SER A 52 0.75 -5.25 -3.32
C SER A 52 1.90 -4.76 -2.41
N ALA A 53 2.51 -3.62 -2.72
CA ALA A 53 3.53 -3.00 -1.89
C ALA A 53 3.01 -2.61 -0.49
N ALA A 54 1.80 -2.03 -0.41
CA ALA A 54 1.16 -1.68 0.85
C ALA A 54 0.96 -2.91 1.75
N LEU A 55 0.42 -3.99 1.19
CA LEU A 55 0.19 -5.24 1.92
C LEU A 55 1.49 -5.89 2.37
N TYR A 56 2.55 -5.83 1.55
CA TYR A 56 3.87 -6.32 1.93
C TYR A 56 4.45 -5.51 3.10
N ALA A 57 4.38 -4.17 3.03
CA ALA A 57 4.82 -3.29 4.12
C ALA A 57 4.03 -3.51 5.41
N LEU A 58 2.71 -3.75 5.29
CA LEU A 58 1.85 -4.08 6.43
C LEU A 58 2.23 -5.41 7.08
N ARG A 59 2.49 -6.44 6.27
CA ARG A 59 2.98 -7.74 6.74
C ARG A 59 4.31 -7.60 7.46
N LEU A 60 5.24 -6.82 6.91
CA LEU A 60 6.55 -6.57 7.51
C LEU A 60 6.42 -5.82 8.85
N SER A 61 5.53 -4.83 8.90
CA SER A 61 5.21 -4.10 10.14
C SER A 61 4.68 -5.05 11.22
N ALA A 62 3.72 -5.92 10.88
CA ALA A 62 3.15 -6.88 11.81
C ALA A 62 4.19 -7.90 12.29
N TYR A 63 5.08 -8.34 11.39
CA TYR A 63 6.18 -9.23 11.75
C TYR A 63 7.15 -8.57 12.74
N LEU A 64 7.59 -7.34 12.46
CA LEU A 64 8.49 -6.60 13.36
C LEU A 64 7.86 -6.38 14.74
N TYR A 65 6.58 -6.01 14.77
CA TYR A 65 5.83 -5.87 16.03
C TYR A 65 5.75 -7.20 16.80
N GLY A 66 5.49 -8.31 16.11
CA GLY A 66 5.45 -9.64 16.71
C GLY A 66 6.80 -10.08 17.28
N VAL A 67 7.89 -9.87 16.54
CA VAL A 67 9.26 -10.17 17.01
C VAL A 67 9.60 -9.32 18.23
N GLU A 68 9.31 -8.01 18.20
CA GLU A 68 9.58 -7.13 19.35
C GLU A 68 8.79 -7.52 20.60
N LYS A 69 7.55 -7.96 20.43
CA LYS A 69 6.72 -8.47 21.54
C LYS A 69 7.23 -9.82 22.08
N SER A 70 7.94 -10.60 21.28
CA SER A 70 8.50 -11.90 21.66
C SER A 70 9.87 -11.78 22.35
N GLU A 71 10.59 -10.69 22.11
CA GLU A 71 11.88 -10.36 22.74
C GLU A 71 11.74 -9.66 24.11
N GLN A 72 10.53 -9.20 24.48
CA GLN A 72 10.21 -8.61 25.78
C GLN A 72 9.69 -9.66 26.76
#